data_AF-A0A9D1NLH2-F1
#
_entry.id   AF-A0A9D1NLH2-F1
#
_cell.length_a   1.000
_cell.length_b   1.000
_cell.length_c   1.000
_cell.angle_alpha   90.00
_cell.angle_beta   90.00
_cell.angle_gamma   90.00
#
_symmetry.space_group_name_H-M   'P 1'
#
loop_
_entity.id
_entity.type
_entity.pdbx_description
1 polymer ?
#
loop_
_entity_poly.entity_id
_entity_poly.type
_entity_poly.pdbx_seq_one_letter_code
_entity_poly.pdbx_strand_id
1 'polypeptide(L)'
;MRRMKTLGSQIREARLRRHLSQSALARQVGCKQSALSMYEGGRAGALGAETVGKLCAALGLLPPTEAELAAEAARPQGTRVYCPNPACPSNLPVRVGENVVLVPHGHLAEEGEVHCAWCGEVLERACPECGAPLNAGAHCVRCGAAYLTEAPERFDAERAAASERALAWSR
;
A
#
# COMPACT_ATOMS: atom_id res chain seq x y z
N MET A 1 -14.30 -12.02 -9.94
CA MET A 1 -13.11 -12.90 -9.92
C MET A 1 -12.56 -12.96 -8.49
N ARG A 2 -12.24 -14.16 -7.98
CA ARG A 2 -11.68 -14.34 -6.63
C ARG A 2 -10.20 -13.93 -6.68
N ARG A 3 -9.79 -12.84 -6.03
CA ARG A 3 -8.37 -12.44 -5.94
C ARG A 3 -7.54 -13.61 -5.41
N MET A 4 -6.52 -14.03 -6.15
CA MET A 4 -5.58 -15.07 -5.72
C MET A 4 -4.69 -14.50 -4.61
N LYS A 5 -4.88 -14.99 -3.37
CA LYS A 5 -4.22 -14.49 -2.15
C LYS A 5 -2.72 -14.75 -2.17
N THR A 6 -1.92 -13.72 -1.92
CA THR A 6 -0.45 -13.82 -1.72
C THR A 6 -0.14 -14.60 -0.45
N LEU A 7 1.04 -15.22 -0.37
CA LEU A 7 1.47 -15.93 0.84
C LEU A 7 1.51 -14.98 2.06
N GLY A 8 1.96 -13.74 1.86
CA GLY A 8 1.93 -12.70 2.90
C GLY A 8 0.51 -12.44 3.43
N SER A 9 -0.50 -12.40 2.56
CA SER A 9 -1.90 -12.23 2.99
C SER A 9 -2.42 -13.45 3.75
N GLN A 10 -2.01 -14.66 3.39
CA GLN A 10 -2.37 -15.89 4.10
C GLN A 10 -1.77 -15.93 5.51
N ILE A 11 -0.49 -15.52 5.65
CA ILE A 11 0.18 -15.36 6.95
C ILE A 11 -0.56 -14.34 7.82
N ARG A 12 -0.91 -13.17 7.26
CA ARG A 12 -1.69 -12.14 7.97
C ARG A 12 -3.01 -12.70 8.48
N GLU A 13 -3.76 -13.39 7.64
CA GLU A 13 -5.06 -13.99 8.02
C GLU A 13 -4.91 -15.06 9.10
N ALA A 14 -3.91 -15.93 8.99
CA ALA A 14 -3.63 -16.95 10.00
C ALA A 14 -3.17 -16.35 11.34
N ARG A 15 -2.41 -15.25 11.30
CA ARG A 15 -2.00 -14.48 12.49
C ARG A 15 -3.21 -13.85 13.18
N LEU A 16 -4.08 -13.17 12.42
CA LEU A 16 -5.27 -12.52 12.96
C LEU A 16 -6.27 -13.53 13.55
N ARG A 17 -6.44 -14.71 12.93
CA ARG A 17 -7.25 -15.80 13.50
C ARG A 17 -6.73 -16.34 14.83
N ARG A 18 -5.44 -16.15 15.13
CA ARG A 18 -4.84 -16.47 16.42
C ARG A 18 -4.74 -15.26 17.37
N HIS A 19 -5.33 -14.12 17.02
CA HIS A 19 -5.28 -12.89 17.81
C HIS A 19 -3.85 -12.42 18.13
N LEU A 20 -2.88 -12.73 17.26
CA LEU A 20 -1.49 -12.31 17.44
C LEU A 20 -1.25 -10.95 16.79
N SER A 21 -0.57 -10.05 17.51
CA SER A 21 -0.01 -8.84 16.89
C SER A 21 1.21 -9.21 16.03
N GLN A 22 1.58 -8.34 15.08
CA GLN A 22 2.79 -8.55 14.28
C GLN A 22 4.03 -8.62 15.18
N SER A 23 4.13 -7.76 16.21
CA SER A 23 5.24 -7.76 17.16
C SER A 23 5.32 -9.04 17.98
N ALA A 24 4.17 -9.61 18.38
CA ALA A 24 4.12 -10.87 19.11
C ALA A 24 4.64 -12.03 18.26
N LEU A 25 4.12 -12.17 17.03
CA LEU A 25 4.56 -13.23 16.11
C LEU A 25 6.03 -13.07 15.69
N ALA A 26 6.44 -11.83 15.38
CA ALA A 26 7.83 -11.55 14.97
C ALA A 26 8.82 -11.92 16.08
N ARG A 27 8.50 -11.61 17.35
CA ARG A 27 9.30 -12.02 18.51
C ARG A 27 9.32 -13.53 18.70
N GLN A 28 8.19 -14.21 18.50
CA GLN A 28 8.12 -15.68 18.60
C GLN A 28 9.02 -16.38 17.56
N VAL A 29 9.10 -15.84 16.35
CA VAL A 29 9.88 -16.41 15.24
C VAL A 29 11.33 -15.90 15.20
N GLY A 30 11.62 -14.80 15.89
CA GLY A 30 12.95 -14.17 15.89
C GLY A 30 13.21 -13.30 14.65
N CYS A 31 12.20 -12.58 14.15
CA CYS A 31 12.35 -11.63 13.05
C CYS A 31 11.93 -10.20 13.45
N LYS A 32 12.24 -9.21 12.60
CA LYS A 32 11.82 -7.82 12.82
C LYS A 32 10.33 -7.66 12.49
N GLN A 33 9.58 -6.96 13.34
CA GLN A 33 8.17 -6.65 13.07
C GLN A 33 7.98 -5.89 11.76
N SER A 34 8.88 -4.96 11.41
CA SER A 34 8.83 -4.22 10.14
C SER A 34 9.02 -5.14 8.93
N ALA A 35 9.87 -6.16 9.02
CA ALA A 35 10.06 -7.15 7.97
C ALA A 35 8.81 -8.02 7.79
N LEU A 36 8.19 -8.47 8.90
CA LEU A 36 6.90 -9.16 8.87
C LEU A 36 5.80 -8.28 8.26
N SER A 37 5.73 -7.00 8.64
CA SER A 37 4.74 -6.05 8.10
C SER A 37 4.89 -5.85 6.60
N MET A 38 6.12 -5.65 6.11
CA MET A 38 6.40 -5.55 4.68
C MET A 38 6.02 -6.83 3.93
N TYR A 39 6.33 -8.00 4.51
CA TYR A 39 6.00 -9.29 3.90
C TYR A 39 4.49 -9.54 3.83
N GLU A 40 3.75 -9.28 4.93
CA GLU A 40 2.27 -9.33 4.95
C GLU A 40 1.64 -8.33 3.98
N GLY A 41 2.33 -7.21 3.72
CA GLY A 41 1.97 -6.19 2.74
C GLY A 41 2.32 -6.53 1.28
N GLY A 42 2.88 -7.71 1.02
CA GLY A 42 3.17 -8.21 -0.34
C GLY A 42 4.61 -8.01 -0.81
N ARG A 43 5.52 -7.51 0.01
CA ARG A 43 6.95 -7.43 -0.32
C ARG A 43 7.62 -8.78 -0.03
N ALA A 44 7.51 -9.72 -0.97
CA ALA A 44 8.02 -11.08 -0.83
C ALA A 44 9.52 -11.16 -0.48
N GLY A 45 10.34 -10.20 -0.93
CA GLY A 45 11.77 -10.13 -0.57
C GLY A 45 12.08 -9.59 0.82
N ALA A 46 11.08 -9.25 1.65
CA ALA A 46 11.31 -8.70 2.98
C ALA A 46 11.77 -9.76 4.01
N LEU A 47 11.56 -11.05 3.74
CA LEU A 47 11.93 -12.16 4.60
C LEU A 47 12.60 -13.26 3.78
N GLY A 48 13.61 -13.91 4.36
CA GLY A 48 14.25 -15.09 3.76
C GLY A 48 13.41 -16.36 3.95
N ALA A 49 13.66 -17.36 3.10
CA ALA A 49 12.95 -18.65 3.08
C ALA A 49 12.86 -19.32 4.45
N GLU A 50 13.97 -19.35 5.20
CA GLU A 50 14.01 -19.92 6.55
C GLU A 50 13.03 -19.23 7.51
N THR A 51 12.96 -17.90 7.47
CA THR A 51 12.06 -17.14 8.34
C THR A 51 10.60 -17.33 7.94
N VAL A 52 10.32 -17.42 6.64
CA VAL A 52 8.98 -17.74 6.13
C VAL A 52 8.55 -19.15 6.57
N GLY A 53 9.45 -20.13 6.52
CA GLY A 53 9.20 -21.48 7.04
C GLY A 53 8.84 -21.47 8.53
N LYS A 54 9.60 -20.74 9.36
CA LYS A 54 9.30 -20.58 10.79
C LYS A 54 7.96 -19.90 11.05
N LEU A 55 7.59 -18.89 10.27
CA LEU A 55 6.27 -18.24 10.34
C LEU A 55 5.15 -19.22 10.01
N CYS A 56 5.30 -20.01 8.93
CA CYS A 56 4.31 -21.00 8.54
C CYS A 56 4.13 -22.06 9.63
N ALA A 57 5.22 -22.59 10.18
CA ALA A 57 5.18 -23.55 11.28
C ALA A 57 4.49 -22.98 12.53
N ALA A 58 4.87 -21.77 12.96
CA ALA A 58 4.24 -21.09 14.11
C ALA A 58 2.73 -20.85 13.88
N LEU A 59 2.32 -20.70 12.62
CA LEU A 59 0.94 -20.48 12.22
C LEU A 59 0.23 -21.76 11.71
N GLY A 60 0.82 -22.94 11.84
CA GLY A 60 0.23 -24.19 11.34
C GLY A 60 -0.18 -24.14 9.86
N LEU A 61 0.56 -23.36 9.06
CA LEU A 61 0.45 -23.34 7.60
C LEU A 61 1.48 -24.31 7.02
N LEU A 62 1.19 -24.86 5.84
CA LEU A 62 2.17 -25.63 5.11
C LEU A 62 3.32 -24.70 4.70
N PRO A 63 4.58 -25.09 4.96
CA PRO A 63 5.72 -24.31 4.49
C PRO A 63 5.73 -24.32 2.95
N PRO A 64 5.92 -23.16 2.31
CA PRO A 64 6.03 -23.10 0.86
C PRO A 64 7.31 -23.83 0.40
N THR A 65 7.24 -24.43 -0.77
CA THR A 65 8.41 -24.92 -1.50
C THR A 65 9.29 -23.76 -1.97
N GLU A 66 10.55 -24.07 -2.30
CA GLU A 66 11.46 -23.08 -2.89
C GLU A 66 10.90 -22.49 -4.20
N ALA A 67 10.24 -23.32 -5.02
CA ALA A 67 9.61 -22.88 -6.26
C ALA A 67 8.45 -21.90 -6.01
N GLU A 68 7.62 -22.15 -4.99
CA GLU A 68 6.53 -21.23 -4.61
C GLU A 68 7.06 -19.92 -4.04
N LEU A 69 8.14 -19.97 -3.24
CA LEU A 69 8.82 -18.76 -2.76
C LEU A 69 9.42 -17.96 -3.91
N ALA A 70 10.06 -18.62 -4.88
CA ALA A 70 10.61 -17.99 -6.07
C ALA A 70 9.52 -17.35 -6.93
N ALA A 71 8.39 -18.04 -7.14
CA ALA A 71 7.24 -17.52 -7.87
C ALA A 71 6.62 -16.29 -7.17
N GLU A 72 6.51 -16.31 -5.84
CA GLU A 72 6.00 -15.19 -5.06
C GLU A 72 6.97 -13.99 -5.09
N ALA A 73 8.28 -14.25 -5.07
CA ALA A 73 9.32 -13.22 -5.20
C ALA A 73 9.37 -12.61 -6.60
N ALA A 74 9.13 -13.41 -7.64
CA ALA A 74 9.08 -12.98 -9.03
C ALA A 74 7.75 -12.30 -9.40
N ARG A 75 6.71 -12.43 -8.55
CA ARG A 75 5.41 -11.84 -8.79
C ARG A 75 5.56 -10.31 -8.89
N PRO A 76 5.12 -9.68 -9.99
CA PRO A 76 5.25 -8.23 -10.13
C PRO A 76 4.52 -7.55 -8.98
N GLN A 77 5.27 -6.79 -8.19
CA GLN A 77 4.68 -5.87 -7.23
C GLN A 77 4.04 -4.78 -8.07
N GLY A 78 2.71 -4.73 -8.08
CA GLY A 78 1.98 -3.75 -8.88
C GLY A 78 2.58 -2.35 -8.69
N THR A 79 2.75 -1.61 -9.78
CA THR A 79 3.26 -0.25 -9.68
C THR A 79 2.16 0.60 -9.04
N ARG A 80 2.45 1.25 -7.91
CA ARG A 80 1.52 2.23 -7.37
C ARG A 80 1.38 3.36 -8.40
N VAL A 81 0.16 3.81 -8.59
CA VAL A 81 -0.20 4.88 -9.52
C VAL A 81 -1.18 5.84 -8.87
N TYR A 82 -1.23 7.07 -9.38
CA TYR A 82 -2.27 8.04 -9.01
C TYR A 82 -2.62 8.96 -10.18
N CYS A 83 -3.76 9.63 -10.07
CA CYS A 83 -4.18 10.66 -11.02
C CYS A 83 -3.52 12.00 -10.67
N PRO A 84 -2.69 12.59 -11.56
CA PRO A 84 -2.02 13.87 -11.30
C PRO A 84 -2.95 15.08 -11.45
N ASN A 85 -4.13 14.92 -12.06
CA ASN A 85 -5.09 16.01 -12.22
C ASN A 85 -5.70 16.42 -10.86
N PRO A 86 -5.41 17.62 -10.32
CA PRO A 86 -5.88 18.04 -9.01
C PRO A 86 -7.41 18.21 -8.92
N ALA A 87 -8.08 18.44 -10.06
CA ALA A 87 -9.53 18.55 -10.12
C ALA A 87 -10.24 17.19 -10.14
N CYS A 88 -9.51 16.08 -10.30
CA CYS A 88 -10.09 14.75 -10.36
C CYS A 88 -10.82 14.39 -9.05
N PRO A 89 -12.05 13.84 -9.11
CA PRO A 89 -12.80 13.44 -7.92
C PRO A 89 -12.11 12.31 -7.13
N SER A 90 -11.19 11.56 -7.74
CA SER A 90 -10.39 10.55 -7.03
C SER A 90 -9.43 11.17 -6.00
N ASN A 91 -9.07 12.45 -6.15
CA ASN A 91 -8.14 13.11 -5.26
C ASN A 91 -8.91 13.72 -4.08
N LEU A 92 -8.54 13.33 -2.87
CA LEU A 92 -9.31 13.59 -1.65
C LEU A 92 -8.73 14.83 -0.94
N PRO A 93 -9.48 15.93 -0.82
CA PRO A 93 -9.04 17.08 -0.02
C PRO A 93 -9.09 16.74 1.46
N VAL A 94 -8.00 17.05 2.18
CA VAL A 94 -7.89 16.82 3.63
C VAL A 94 -7.32 18.06 4.30
N ARG A 95 -7.86 18.41 5.46
CA ARG A 95 -7.32 19.49 6.28
C ARG A 95 -6.12 19.01 7.11
N VAL A 96 -5.01 19.74 7.01
CA VAL A 96 -3.79 19.52 7.81
C VAL A 96 -3.41 20.86 8.45
N GLY A 97 -3.81 21.03 9.71
CA GLY A 97 -3.75 22.33 10.38
C GLY A 97 -4.68 23.34 9.69
N GLU A 98 -4.13 24.47 9.27
CA GLU A 98 -4.85 25.51 8.53
C GLU A 98 -4.86 25.27 7.01
N ASN A 99 -4.03 24.35 6.52
CA ASN A 99 -3.86 24.08 5.09
C ASN A 99 -4.79 22.97 4.61
N VAL A 100 -5.14 23.04 3.32
CA VAL A 100 -5.82 21.95 2.60
C VAL A 100 -4.82 21.30 1.67
N VAL A 101 -4.68 19.99 1.78
CA VAL A 101 -3.82 19.19 0.89
C VAL A 101 -4.68 18.18 0.13
N LEU A 102 -4.30 17.86 -1.11
CA LEU A 102 -4.91 16.76 -1.84
C LEU A 102 -4.14 15.46 -1.55
N VAL A 103 -4.85 14.47 -1.03
CA VAL A 103 -4.35 13.09 -0.93
C VAL A 103 -4.79 12.36 -2.20
N PRO A 104 -3.85 11.97 -3.08
CA PRO A 104 -4.21 11.19 -4.25
C PRO A 104 -4.75 9.81 -3.86
N HIS A 105 -5.75 9.32 -4.59
CA HIS A 105 -6.16 7.91 -4.49
C HIS A 105 -5.12 7.02 -5.19
N GLY A 106 -4.10 6.62 -4.43
CA GLY A 106 -3.05 5.74 -4.91
C GLY A 106 -3.48 4.26 -4.89
N HIS A 107 -3.46 3.59 -6.04
CA HIS A 107 -3.73 2.15 -6.16
C HIS A 107 -2.61 1.43 -6.90
N LEU A 108 -2.61 0.10 -6.87
CA LEU A 108 -1.69 -0.70 -7.68
C LEU A 108 -2.29 -0.83 -9.08
N ALA A 109 -1.54 -0.41 -10.11
CA ALA A 109 -1.99 -0.50 -11.48
C ALA A 109 -2.22 -1.95 -11.91
N GLU A 110 -3.30 -2.18 -12.65
CA GLU A 110 -3.48 -3.41 -13.42
C GLU A 110 -2.57 -3.43 -14.65
N GLU A 111 -2.41 -4.60 -15.26
CA GLU A 111 -1.59 -4.76 -16.46
C GLU A 111 -2.13 -3.90 -17.61
N GLY A 112 -1.30 -3.01 -18.15
CA GLY A 112 -1.70 -2.07 -19.20
C GLY A 112 -2.55 -0.88 -18.73
N GLU A 113 -2.80 -0.71 -17.43
CA GLU A 113 -3.52 0.45 -16.91
C GLU A 113 -2.67 1.72 -17.03
N VAL A 114 -3.08 2.63 -17.93
CA VAL A 114 -2.38 3.90 -18.21
C VAL A 114 -3.21 5.13 -17.84
N HIS A 115 -4.53 5.03 -17.88
CA HIS A 115 -5.43 6.18 -17.71
C HIS A 115 -6.30 6.07 -16.46
N CYS A 116 -6.61 7.21 -15.84
CA CYS A 116 -7.48 7.31 -14.68
C CYS A 116 -8.91 6.92 -15.05
N ALA A 117 -9.51 5.99 -14.29
CA ALA A 117 -10.89 5.57 -14.48
C ALA A 117 -11.94 6.67 -14.21
N TRP A 118 -11.55 7.79 -13.57
CA TRP A 118 -12.47 8.88 -13.20
C TRP A 118 -12.47 10.04 -14.21
N CYS A 119 -11.30 10.47 -14.66
CA CYS A 119 -11.18 11.65 -15.53
C CYS A 119 -10.44 11.37 -16.85
N GLY A 120 -9.90 10.17 -17.06
CA GLY A 120 -9.15 9.81 -18.26
C GLY A 120 -7.70 10.30 -18.32
N GLU A 121 -7.22 11.04 -17.32
CA GLU A 121 -5.84 11.55 -17.28
C GLU A 121 -4.81 10.43 -17.24
N VAL A 122 -3.62 10.65 -17.80
CA VAL A 122 -2.51 9.69 -17.72
C VAL A 122 -2.02 9.56 -16.27
N LEU A 123 -1.91 8.32 -15.79
CA LEU A 123 -1.54 8.02 -14.42
C LEU A 123 -0.03 8.18 -14.17
N GLU A 124 0.30 8.83 -13.06
CA GLU A 124 1.67 8.97 -12.59
C GLU A 124 2.11 7.78 -11.75
N ARG A 125 3.39 7.39 -11.88
CA ARG A 125 3.95 6.16 -11.27
C ARG A 125 5.06 6.42 -10.25
N ALA A 126 5.51 7.67 -10.15
CA ALA A 126 6.61 8.09 -9.31
C ALA A 126 6.37 9.51 -8.80
N CYS A 127 7.19 9.91 -7.82
CA CYS A 127 7.21 11.29 -7.36
C CYS A 127 7.62 12.22 -8.53
N PRO A 128 6.84 13.28 -8.82
CA PRO A 128 7.12 14.17 -9.95
C PRO A 128 8.43 14.96 -9.76
N GLU A 129 8.86 15.18 -8.52
CA GLU A 129 10.07 15.96 -8.22
C GLU A 129 11.35 15.10 -8.21
N CYS A 130 11.31 13.90 -7.64
CA CYS A 130 12.55 13.11 -7.39
C CYS A 130 12.55 11.71 -8.01
N GLY A 131 11.50 11.32 -8.73
CA GLY A 131 11.37 10.00 -9.36
C GLY A 131 11.28 8.82 -8.39
N ALA A 132 11.14 9.06 -7.09
CA ALA A 132 11.01 7.97 -6.10
C ALA A 132 9.69 7.20 -6.28
N PRO A 133 9.66 5.89 -5.97
CA PRO A 133 8.42 5.13 -5.93
C PRO A 133 7.38 5.77 -5.00
N LEU A 134 6.11 5.66 -5.39
CA LEU A 134 5.01 6.23 -4.62
C LEU A 134 4.78 5.49 -3.31
N ASN A 135 4.57 6.26 -2.24
CA ASN A 135 4.08 5.79 -0.95
C ASN A 135 2.61 6.20 -0.76
N ALA A 136 1.95 5.63 0.24
CA ALA A 136 0.64 6.12 0.66
C ALA A 136 0.76 7.54 1.27
N GLY A 137 -0.21 8.40 1.00
CA GLY A 137 -0.28 9.77 1.54
C GLY A 137 -0.19 10.85 0.46
N ALA A 138 -0.14 12.12 0.90
CA ALA A 138 -0.07 13.29 0.02
C ALA A 138 1.36 13.67 -0.41
N HIS A 139 2.38 13.18 0.30
CA HIS A 139 3.77 13.62 0.12
C HIS A 139 4.72 12.44 -0.07
N CYS A 140 5.78 12.69 -0.83
CA CYS A 140 6.88 11.75 -1.02
C CYS A 140 7.72 11.62 0.26
N VAL A 141 7.90 10.39 0.75
CA VAL A 141 8.75 10.11 1.93
C VAL A 141 10.25 10.34 1.68
N ARG A 142 10.68 10.48 0.43
CA ARG A 142 12.09 10.70 0.07
C ARG A 142 12.46 12.18 0.03
N CYS A 143 11.68 13.00 -0.67
CA CYS A 143 12.01 14.42 -0.88
C CYS A 143 11.04 15.40 -0.19
N GLY A 144 9.94 14.92 0.38
CA GLY A 144 8.93 15.76 1.04
C GLY A 144 7.97 16.48 0.10
N ALA A 145 8.20 16.44 -1.23
CA ALA A 145 7.30 17.09 -2.19
C ALA A 145 5.89 16.49 -2.15
N ALA A 146 4.88 17.37 -2.30
CA ALA A 146 3.51 16.95 -2.51
C ALA A 146 3.37 16.26 -3.88
N TYR A 147 2.55 15.23 -3.95
CA TYR A 147 2.23 14.59 -5.24
C TYR A 147 1.31 15.46 -6.10
N LEU A 148 0.50 16.30 -5.46
CA LEU A 148 -0.39 17.25 -6.11
C LEU A 148 -0.09 18.63 -5.54
N THR A 149 0.30 19.56 -6.41
CA THR A 149 0.77 20.90 -6.02
C THR A 149 -0.37 21.90 -5.80
N GLU A 150 -1.55 21.66 -6.36
CA GLU A 150 -2.68 22.59 -6.30
C GLU A 150 -3.90 21.93 -5.68
N ALA A 151 -4.43 22.50 -4.59
CA ALA A 151 -5.80 22.24 -4.18
C ALA A 151 -6.73 23.07 -5.06
N PRO A 152 -7.89 22.56 -5.52
CA PRO A 152 -8.83 23.37 -6.30
C PRO A 152 -9.21 24.63 -5.51
N GLU A 153 -9.28 25.79 -6.20
CA GLU A 153 -9.58 27.10 -5.62
C GLU A 153 -10.85 27.12 -4.73
N ARG A 154 -11.74 26.15 -4.94
CA ARG A 154 -12.93 25.94 -4.11
C ARG A 154 -12.71 24.74 -3.21
N PHE A 155 -12.35 25.03 -1.96
CA PHE A 155 -12.51 24.08 -0.87
C PHE A 155 -13.99 23.78 -0.65
N ASP A 156 -14.40 22.55 -0.96
CA ASP A 156 -15.68 22.02 -0.57
C ASP A 156 -15.53 21.34 0.80
N ALA A 157 -16.05 22.01 1.84
CA ALA A 157 -15.96 21.54 3.22
C ALA A 157 -16.68 20.20 3.44
N GLU A 158 -17.77 19.94 2.71
CA GLU A 158 -18.51 18.68 2.80
C GLU A 158 -17.69 17.55 2.19
N ARG A 159 -17.08 17.80 1.02
CA ARG A 159 -16.15 16.86 0.37
C ARG A 159 -14.95 16.56 1.26
N ALA A 160 -14.35 17.57 1.90
CA ALA A 160 -13.23 17.37 2.81
C ALA A 160 -13.60 16.54 4.04
N ALA A 161 -14.74 16.82 4.66
CA ALA A 161 -15.23 16.01 5.78
C ALA A 161 -15.53 14.56 5.37
N ALA A 162 -16.03 14.34 4.15
CA ALA A 162 -16.23 13.00 3.60
C ALA A 162 -14.90 12.26 3.36
N SER A 163 -13.91 12.97 2.82
CA SER A 163 -12.55 12.45 2.60
C SER A 163 -11.86 12.06 3.91
N GLU A 164 -11.97 12.88 4.95
CA GLU A 164 -11.42 12.59 6.29
C GLU A 164 -12.02 11.31 6.88
N ARG A 165 -13.34 11.13 6.76
CA ARG A 165 -14.01 9.88 7.16
C ARG A 165 -13.50 8.68 6.37
N ALA A 166 -13.36 8.79 5.05
CA ALA A 166 -12.87 7.69 4.20
C ALA A 166 -11.43 7.27 4.54
N LEU A 167 -10.56 8.24 4.83
CA LEU A 167 -9.16 7.99 5.19
C LEU A 167 -8.99 7.44 6.62
N ALA A 168 -9.89 7.79 7.55
CA ALA A 168 -9.87 7.26 8.91
C ALA A 168 -10.16 5.74 8.95
N TRP A 169 -10.91 5.20 7.99
CA TRP A 169 -11.24 3.77 7.88
C TRP A 169 -10.20 2.94 7.12
N SER A 170 -9.23 3.61 6.49
CA SER A 170 -8.19 2.98 5.65
C SER A 170 -6.85 2.80 6.38
N ARG A 171 -6.75 3.18 7.67
CA ARG A 171 -5.55 3.04 8.51
C ARG A 171 -5.60 1.79 9.39
#